data_AF-A0AA43F9M9-F1
#
_entry.id   AF-A0AA43F9M9-F1
#
_cell.length_a   1.000
_cell.length_b   1.000
_cell.length_c   1.000
_cell.angle_alpha   90.00
_cell.angle_beta   90.00
_cell.angle_gamma   90.00
#
_symmetry.space_group_name_H-M   'P 1'
#
loop_
_entity.id
_entity.type
_entity.pdbx_description
1 polymer ?
#
loop_
_entity_poly.entity_id
_entity_poly.type
_entity_poly.pdbx_seq_one_letter_code
_entity_poly.pdbx_strand_id
1 'polypeptide(L)'
;MTKPHDVARQVRQWIEKAEHDLRNAEHTLTIRDEECPFDTVCFHAQQCAEKYLKGWLVSRRLDAPRSHDLVVLLNLALAAGFRGASPQDVQPLNRYTIEARYPGDWDPIDRS
;
A
#
# COMPACT_ATOMS: atom_id res chain seq x y z
N MET A 1 -26.33 -4.52 9.06
CA MET A 1 -26.02 -3.33 8.25
C MET A 1 -25.19 -2.36 9.09
N THR A 2 -23.94 -2.08 8.69
CA THR A 2 -23.06 -1.11 9.38
C THR A 2 -23.64 0.30 9.25
N LYS A 3 -23.70 1.07 10.35
CA LYS A 3 -24.28 2.41 10.31
C LYS A 3 -23.38 3.37 9.50
N PRO A 4 -23.91 4.41 8.83
CA PRO A 4 -23.11 5.33 8.02
C PRO A 4 -21.94 5.98 8.79
N HIS A 5 -22.14 6.32 10.07
CA HIS A 5 -21.07 6.88 10.92
C HIS A 5 -19.94 5.88 11.22
N ASP A 6 -20.24 4.58 11.24
CA ASP A 6 -19.23 3.54 11.45
C ASP A 6 -18.33 3.37 10.24
N VAL A 7 -18.91 3.47 9.03
CA VAL A 7 -18.14 3.45 7.77
C VAL A 7 -17.17 4.61 7.72
N ALA A 8 -17.64 5.84 7.98
CA ALA A 8 -16.78 7.02 7.96
C ALA A 8 -15.62 6.92 8.96
N ARG A 9 -15.86 6.34 10.15
CA ARG A 9 -14.82 6.08 11.15
C ARG A 9 -13.81 5.04 10.67
N GLN A 10 -14.27 3.93 10.09
CA GLN A 10 -13.39 2.88 9.57
C GLN A 10 -12.53 3.39 8.41
N VAL A 11 -13.09 4.18 7.50
CA VAL A 11 -12.34 4.82 6.42
C VAL A 11 -11.23 5.72 6.98
N ARG A 12 -11.53 6.56 7.98
CA ARG A 12 -10.50 7.39 8.62
C ARG A 12 -9.38 6.57 9.24
N GLN A 13 -9.71 5.47 9.92
CA GLN A 13 -8.70 4.58 10.51
C GLN A 13 -7.79 3.92 9.46
N TRP A 14 -8.32 3.61 8.27
CA TRP A 14 -7.50 3.12 7.16
C TRP A 14 -6.57 4.20 6.62
N ILE A 15 -7.11 5.40 6.39
CA ILE A 15 -6.33 6.56 5.93
C ILE A 15 -5.22 6.88 6.92
N GLU A 16 -5.53 7.05 8.21
CA GLU A 16 -4.55 7.34 9.26
C GLU A 16 -3.39 6.32 9.26
N LYS A 17 -3.69 5.03 9.07
CA LYS A 17 -2.65 3.99 8.97
C LYS A 17 -1.83 4.10 7.69
N ALA A 18 -2.45 4.41 6.55
CA ALA A 18 -1.73 4.62 5.29
C ALA A 18 -0.76 5.80 5.41
N GLU A 19 -1.23 6.92 5.99
CA GLU A 19 -0.40 8.10 6.24
C GLU A 19 0.77 7.82 7.18
N HIS A 20 0.64 6.87 8.12
CA HIS A 20 1.75 6.43 8.96
C HIS A 20 2.83 5.72 8.14
N ASP A 21 2.45 4.83 7.22
CA ASP A 21 3.44 4.17 6.37
C ASP A 21 4.10 5.15 5.41
N LEU A 22 3.33 6.08 4.81
CA LEU A 22 3.89 7.10 3.94
C LEU A 22 4.95 7.93 4.66
N ARG A 23 4.63 8.43 5.86
CA ARG A 23 5.58 9.19 6.68
C ARG A 23 6.82 8.39 7.05
N ASN A 24 6.68 7.10 7.35
CA ASN A 24 7.82 6.24 7.61
C ASN A 24 8.70 6.08 6.35
N ALA A 25 8.10 5.79 5.19
CA ALA A 25 8.83 5.67 3.93
C ALA A 25 9.58 6.97 3.58
N GLU A 26 8.90 8.12 3.67
CA GLU A 26 9.49 9.45 3.43
C GLU A 26 10.61 9.76 4.41
N HIS A 27 10.44 9.45 5.71
CA HIS A 27 11.46 9.68 6.71
C HIS A 27 12.69 8.79 6.47
N THR A 28 12.49 7.52 6.17
CA THR A 28 13.58 6.59 5.85
C THR A 28 14.35 7.03 4.60
N LEU A 29 13.66 7.59 3.61
CA LEU A 29 14.27 8.21 2.45
C LEU A 29 15.14 9.46 2.80
N THR A 30 15.09 10.00 4.02
CA THR A 30 16.05 11.06 4.40
C THR A 30 17.44 10.54 4.77
N ILE A 31 17.59 9.23 4.95
CA ILE A 31 18.88 8.56 5.18
C ILE A 31 19.71 8.64 3.89
N ARG A 32 21.04 8.75 4.03
CA ARG A 32 21.97 8.74 2.88
C ARG A 32 21.82 7.46 2.08
N ASP A 33 21.93 7.55 0.76
CA ASP A 33 21.65 6.44 -0.15
C ASP A 33 22.46 5.17 0.17
N GLU A 34 23.73 5.29 0.62
CA GLU A 34 24.57 4.13 0.97
C GLU A 34 24.09 3.36 2.22
N GLU A 35 23.31 4.00 3.08
CA GLU A 35 22.81 3.46 4.35
C GLU A 35 21.27 3.30 4.35
N CYS A 36 20.61 3.71 3.27
CA CYS A 36 19.17 3.74 3.19
C CYS A 36 18.60 2.32 3.07
N PRO A 37 17.74 1.87 4.00
CA PRO A 37 17.10 0.57 3.90
C PRO A 37 15.93 0.63 2.91
N PHE A 38 16.26 0.55 1.62
CA PHE A 38 15.29 0.63 0.52
C PHE A 38 14.23 -0.47 0.56
N ASP A 39 14.60 -1.65 1.07
CA ASP A 39 13.68 -2.75 1.35
C ASP A 39 12.52 -2.33 2.27
N THR A 40 12.84 -1.59 3.33
CA THR A 40 11.89 -1.07 4.32
C THR A 40 11.06 0.08 3.73
N VAL A 41 11.65 0.94 2.90
CA VAL A 41 10.92 1.97 2.15
C VAL A 41 9.86 1.32 1.26
N CYS A 42 10.25 0.33 0.46
CA CYS A 42 9.34 -0.38 -0.45
C CYS A 42 8.23 -1.11 0.31
N PHE A 43 8.55 -1.73 1.46
CA PHE A 43 7.56 -2.34 2.34
C PHE A 43 6.50 -1.34 2.81
N HIS A 44 6.92 -0.17 3.30
CA HIS A 44 5.99 0.86 3.74
C HIS A 44 5.19 1.48 2.58
N ALA A 45 5.80 1.66 1.41
CA ALA A 45 5.10 2.13 0.21
C ALA A 45 3.98 1.17 -0.22
N GLN A 46 4.26 -0.14 -0.25
CA GLN A 46 3.24 -1.16 -0.55
C GLN A 46 2.12 -1.15 0.48
N GLN A 47 2.45 -1.10 1.78
CA GLN A 47 1.47 -1.08 2.87
C GLN A 47 0.58 0.16 2.82
N CYS A 48 1.16 1.32 2.48
CA CYS A 48 0.44 2.57 2.26
C CYS A 48 -0.63 2.40 1.17
N ALA A 49 -0.23 1.91 -0.02
CA ALA A 49 -1.15 1.65 -1.13
C ALA A 49 -2.25 0.64 -0.75
N GLU A 50 -1.89 -0.44 -0.05
CA GLU A 50 -2.82 -1.46 0.43
C GLU A 50 -3.92 -0.84 1.31
N LYS A 51 -3.51 -0.03 2.28
CA LYS A 51 -4.41 0.60 3.27
C LYS A 51 -5.32 1.62 2.62
N TYR A 52 -4.85 2.40 1.65
CA TYR A 52 -5.73 3.30 0.89
C TYR A 52 -6.75 2.54 0.05
N LEU A 53 -6.35 1.47 -0.66
CA LEU A 53 -7.30 0.65 -1.43
C LEU A 53 -8.37 0.03 -0.52
N LYS A 54 -7.98 -0.49 0.64
CA LYS A 54 -8.92 -1.03 1.64
C LYS A 54 -9.84 0.06 2.19
N GLY A 55 -9.32 1.24 2.51
CA GLY A 55 -10.12 2.39 2.93
C GLY A 55 -11.14 2.80 1.87
N TRP A 56 -10.74 2.81 0.60
CA TRP A 56 -11.63 3.11 -0.52
C TRP A 56 -12.75 2.06 -0.67
N LEU A 57 -12.42 0.76 -0.60
CA LEU A 57 -13.43 -0.32 -0.64
C LEU A 57 -14.45 -0.18 0.50
N VAL A 58 -13.98 0.08 1.72
CA VAL A 58 -14.85 0.32 2.88
C VAL A 58 -15.74 1.54 2.66
N SER A 59 -15.23 2.62 2.03
CA SER A 59 -16.04 3.80 1.69
C SER A 59 -17.21 3.48 0.74
N ARG A 60 -17.05 2.43 -0.08
CA ARG A 60 -18.09 1.87 -0.97
C ARG A 60 -18.94 0.80 -0.29
N ARG A 61 -18.76 0.56 1.01
CA ARG A 61 -19.43 -0.49 1.79
C ARG A 61 -19.13 -1.90 1.25
N LEU A 62 -17.96 -2.08 0.66
CA LEU A 62 -17.45 -3.37 0.22
C LEU A 62 -16.52 -3.94 1.28
N ASP A 63 -16.46 -5.26 1.38
CA ASP A 63 -15.51 -5.92 2.25
C ASP A 63 -14.08 -5.70 1.72
N ALA A 64 -13.19 -5.35 2.65
CA ALA A 64 -11.76 -5.27 2.38
C ALA A 64 -11.14 -6.63 2.75
N PRO A 65 -10.82 -7.51 1.77
CA PRO A 65 -10.31 -8.84 2.06
C PRO A 65 -8.96 -8.76 2.79
N ARG A 66 -8.67 -9.77 3.62
CA ARG A 66 -7.32 -10.01 4.16
C ARG A 66 -6.41 -10.56 3.05
N SER A 67 -6.10 -9.70 2.08
CA SER A 67 -5.09 -9.91 1.06
C SER A 67 -4.03 -8.82 1.19
N HIS A 68 -2.78 -9.19 0.90
CA HIS A 68 -1.65 -8.27 0.71
C HIS A 68 -1.35 -8.04 -0.77
N ASP A 69 -2.07 -8.70 -1.67
CA ASP A 69 -1.90 -8.51 -3.10
C ASP A 69 -2.62 -7.24 -3.56
N LEU A 70 -1.84 -6.21 -3.92
CA LEU A 70 -2.38 -4.95 -4.41
C LEU A 70 -3.15 -5.09 -5.72
N VAL A 71 -2.78 -6.04 -6.60
CA VAL A 71 -3.49 -6.28 -7.86
C VAL A 71 -4.90 -6.81 -7.58
N VAL A 72 -5.04 -7.72 -6.62
CA VAL A 72 -6.36 -8.22 -6.18
C VAL A 72 -7.22 -7.09 -5.63
N LEU A 73 -6.67 -6.28 -4.73
CA LEU A 73 -7.40 -5.15 -4.12
C LEU A 73 -7.77 -4.09 -5.16
N LEU A 74 -6.87 -3.78 -6.08
CA LEU A 74 -7.11 -2.81 -7.14
C LEU A 74 -8.19 -3.32 -8.09
N ASN A 75 -8.17 -4.59 -8.50
CA ASN A 75 -9.20 -5.16 -9.37
C ASN A 75 -10.60 -5.08 -8.75
N LEU A 76 -10.73 -5.35 -7.45
CA LEU A 76 -11.98 -5.14 -6.71
C LEU A 76 -12.40 -3.67 -6.73
N ALA A 77 -11.46 -2.76 -6.50
CA ALA A 77 -11.74 -1.33 -6.52
C ALA A 77 -12.17 -0.84 -7.92
N LEU A 78 -11.49 -1.28 -8.99
CA LEU A 78 -11.78 -0.95 -10.37
C LEU A 78 -13.19 -1.41 -10.78
N ALA A 79 -13.55 -2.64 -10.41
CA ALA A 79 -14.89 -3.22 -10.63
C ALA A 79 -15.98 -2.40 -9.93
N ALA A 80 -15.66 -1.78 -8.79
CA ALA A 80 -16.54 -0.90 -8.03
C ALA A 80 -16.49 0.59 -8.45
N GLY A 81 -15.74 0.94 -9.50
CA GLY A 81 -15.69 2.29 -10.07
C GLY A 81 -14.50 3.16 -9.66
N PHE A 82 -13.48 2.59 -9.01
CA PHE A 82 -12.21 3.30 -8.79
C PHE A 82 -11.49 3.57 -10.11
N ARG A 83 -10.85 4.73 -10.26
CA ARG A 83 -10.10 5.13 -11.46
C ARG A 83 -8.77 5.84 -11.15
N GLY A 84 -8.29 5.74 -9.91
CA GLY A 84 -7.11 6.46 -9.44
C GLY A 84 -5.77 5.75 -9.68
N ALA A 85 -5.78 4.50 -10.15
CA ALA A 85 -4.58 3.74 -10.48
C ALA A 85 -4.91 2.59 -11.45
N SER A 86 -3.87 2.05 -12.07
CA SER A 86 -3.87 0.89 -12.97
C SER A 86 -3.03 -0.26 -12.41
N PRO A 87 -3.21 -1.51 -12.88
CA PRO A 87 -2.40 -2.64 -12.44
C PRO A 87 -0.88 -2.41 -12.61
N GLN A 88 -0.48 -1.64 -13.63
CA GLN A 88 0.90 -1.28 -13.89
C GLN A 88 1.51 -0.42 -12.77
N ASP A 89 0.70 0.40 -12.10
CA ASP A 89 1.16 1.27 -11.01
C ASP A 89 1.44 0.49 -9.72
N VAL A 90 0.71 -0.62 -9.49
CA VAL A 90 0.78 -1.40 -8.24
C VAL A 90 1.64 -2.66 -8.32
N GLN A 91 1.87 -3.19 -9.53
CA GLN A 91 2.71 -4.39 -9.73
C GLN A 91 4.14 -4.25 -9.16
N PRO A 92 4.85 -3.14 -9.37
CA PRO A 92 6.20 -2.97 -8.82
C PRO A 92 6.22 -3.07 -7.28
N LEU A 93 5.22 -2.51 -6.60
CA LEU A 93 5.12 -2.53 -5.14
C LEU A 93 4.93 -3.95 -4.57
N ASN A 94 4.21 -4.82 -5.29
CA ASN A 94 4.06 -6.23 -4.91
C ASN A 94 5.38 -7.00 -5.05
N ARG A 95 6.21 -6.67 -6.06
CA ARG A 95 7.49 -7.35 -6.30
C ARG A 95 8.47 -7.10 -5.15
N TYR A 96 8.61 -5.83 -4.78
CA TYR A 96 9.58 -5.44 -3.74
C TYR A 96 9.22 -5.93 -2.34
N THR A 97 7.95 -6.22 -2.05
CA THR A 97 7.54 -6.76 -0.74
C THR A 97 7.93 -8.23 -0.51
N ILE A 98 8.15 -8.98 -1.58
CA ILE A 98 8.65 -10.37 -1.54
C ILE A 98 10.18 -10.36 -1.53
N GLU A 99 10.78 -9.57 -2.41
CA GLU A 99 12.25 -9.45 -2.54
C GLU A 99 12.89 -8.87 -1.27
N ALA A 100 12.23 -7.92 -0.59
CA ALA A 100 12.68 -7.37 0.70
C ALA A 100 12.73 -8.39 1.87
N ARG A 101 12.03 -9.52 1.78
CA ARG A 101 11.87 -10.46 2.91
C ARG A 101 12.88 -11.59 2.94
N TYR A 102 13.60 -11.82 1.83
CA TYR A 102 14.52 -12.94 1.72
C TYR A 102 15.90 -12.44 1.28
N PRO A 103 16.98 -12.75 2.02
CA PRO A 103 18.33 -12.53 1.52
C PRO A 103 18.52 -13.38 0.26
N GLY A 104 18.76 -12.74 -0.89
CA GLY A 104 18.93 -13.38 -2.19
C GLY A 104 19.58 -12.43 -3.20
N ASP A 105 20.06 -12.98 -4.31
CA ASP A 105 20.70 -12.23 -5.41
C ASP A 105 19.65 -11.47 -6.23
N TRP A 106 19.20 -10.32 -5.72
CA TRP A 106 18.30 -9.42 -6.43
C TRP A 106 19.05 -8.14 -6.80
N ASP A 107 18.64 -7.52 -7.91
CA ASP A 107 19.19 -6.22 -8.30
C ASP A 107 18.99 -5.21 -7.15
N PRO A 108 20.02 -4.42 -6.79
CA PRO A 108 19.89 -3.39 -5.76
C PRO A 108 18.75 -2.44 -6.09
N ILE A 109 17.86 -2.19 -5.12
CA ILE A 109 16.86 -1.12 -5.23
C ILE A 109 17.62 0.19 -4.94
N ASP A 110 17.76 1.04 -5.94
CA ASP A 110 18.37 2.36 -5.82
C ASP A 110 17.42 3.48 -6.28
N ARG A 111 17.90 4.73 -6.22
CA ARG A 111 17.20 5.92 -6.71
C ARG A 111 17.70 6.29 -8.11
N SER A 112 17.51 5.44 -9.10
CA SER A 112 17.79 5.80 -10.50
C SER A 112 16.91 6.95 -10.99
#